data_AF-A0A1H0S6W9-F1
#
_entry.id   AF-A0A1H0S6W9-F1
#
_cell.length_a   1.000
_cell.length_b   1.000
_cell.length_c   1.000
_cell.angle_alpha   90.00
_cell.angle_beta   90.00
_cell.angle_gamma   90.00
#
_symmetry.space_group_name_H-M   'P 1'
#
loop_
_entity.id
_entity.type
_entity.pdbx_description
1 polymer ?
#
loop_
_entity_poly.entity_id
_entity_poly.type
_entity_poly.pdbx_seq_one_letter_code
_entity_poly.pdbx_strand_id
1 'polypeptide(L)'
;MPRGSKDKYTAEQKRKAEHIEDSYEKKGISKDEAEARAWATVNKQSGGGERKGGSGRKKPASAKSEDRKESSRRAVASREGHPRNSKASRDTQTVDSLRKEASAKRIPGRSSMRKQELIEALRKAG
;
A
#
# COMPACT_ATOMS: atom_id res chain seq x y z
N MET A 1 -15.68 10.71 15.79
CA MET A 1 -14.36 11.33 16.07
C MET A 1 -14.13 12.40 15.03
N PRO A 2 -13.64 13.58 15.43
CA PRO A 2 -13.18 14.59 14.48
C PRO A 2 -12.07 13.99 13.60
N ARG A 3 -12.08 14.32 12.31
CA ARG A 3 -11.03 13.88 11.38
C ARG A 3 -9.69 14.40 11.90
N GLY A 4 -8.71 13.51 12.10
CA GLY A 4 -7.37 13.86 12.59
C GLY A 4 -7.04 13.40 14.01
N SER A 5 -8.04 13.10 14.86
CA SER A 5 -7.76 12.63 16.23
C SER A 5 -7.03 11.28 16.23
N LYS A 6 -5.89 11.22 16.94
CA LYS A 6 -5.05 10.01 17.03
C LYS A 6 -5.37 9.16 18.26
N ASP A 7 -6.50 9.37 18.93
CA ASP A 7 -6.80 8.72 20.22
C ASP A 7 -7.04 7.22 20.06
N LYS A 8 -7.47 6.79 18.87
CA LYS A 8 -7.64 5.38 18.50
C LYS A 8 -6.33 4.65 18.23
N TYR A 9 -5.20 5.33 18.19
CA TYR A 9 -3.89 4.71 17.98
C TYR A 9 -3.23 4.41 19.31
N THR A 10 -2.54 3.27 19.41
CA THR A 10 -1.78 2.90 20.62
C THR A 10 -0.55 3.80 20.79
N ALA A 11 0.03 3.81 21.98
CA ALA A 11 1.28 4.52 22.24
C ALA A 11 2.42 4.00 21.33
N GLU A 12 2.43 2.70 21.03
CA GLU A 12 3.40 2.09 20.12
C GLU A 12 3.23 2.58 18.67
N GLN A 13 1.99 2.70 18.20
CA GLN A 13 1.71 3.25 16.87
C GLN A 13 2.17 4.71 16.76
N LYS A 14 1.94 5.51 17.80
CA LYS A 14 2.39 6.91 17.87
C LYS A 14 3.91 7.02 17.84
N ARG A 15 4.63 6.30 18.72
CA ARG A 15 6.11 6.25 18.72
C ARG A 15 6.68 5.81 17.38
N LYS A 16 6.07 4.80 16.73
CA LYS A 16 6.50 4.36 15.40
C LYS A 16 6.30 5.45 14.34
N ALA A 17 5.18 6.18 14.38
CA ALA A 17 4.96 7.29 13.47
C ALA A 17 6.02 8.39 13.69
N GLU A 18 6.24 8.80 14.93
CA GLU A 18 7.26 9.80 15.30
C GLU A 18 8.66 9.42 14.79
N HIS A 19 9.08 8.16 14.97
CA HIS A 19 10.37 7.70 14.43
C HIS A 19 10.47 7.74 12.90
N ILE A 20 9.37 7.49 12.19
CA ILE A 20 9.35 7.55 10.72
C ILE A 20 9.33 8.99 10.25
N GLU A 21 8.58 9.86 10.93
CA GLU A 21 8.51 11.31 10.70
C GLU A 21 9.90 11.92 10.84
N ASP A 22 10.58 11.70 11.95
CA ASP A 22 11.97 12.16 12.20
C ASP A 22 12.93 11.70 11.09
N SER A 23 12.77 10.47 10.58
CA SER A 23 13.58 9.98 9.46
C SER A 23 13.32 10.73 8.14
N TYR A 24 12.08 11.19 7.91
CA TYR A 24 11.75 12.00 6.73
C TYR A 24 12.14 13.47 6.89
N GLU A 25 11.99 14.04 8.09
CA GLU A 25 12.46 15.40 8.40
C GLU A 25 13.98 15.51 8.21
N LYS A 26 14.74 14.52 8.69
CA LYS A 26 16.20 14.41 8.46
C LYS A 26 16.58 14.33 6.98
N LYS A 27 15.65 13.93 6.10
CA LYS A 27 15.83 13.92 4.65
C LYS A 27 15.38 15.22 3.98
N GLY A 28 15.03 16.24 4.76
CA GLY A 28 14.60 17.56 4.27
C GLY A 28 13.13 17.63 3.84
N ILE A 29 12.30 16.65 4.20
CA ILE A 29 10.85 16.72 3.95
C ILE A 29 10.21 17.64 4.99
N SER A 30 9.22 18.45 4.57
CA SER A 30 8.47 19.31 5.49
C SER A 30 7.76 18.49 6.58
N LYS A 31 7.61 19.05 7.77
CA LYS A 31 6.98 18.37 8.91
C LYS A 31 5.61 17.77 8.58
N ASP A 32 4.73 18.56 7.97
CA ASP A 32 3.38 18.11 7.63
C ASP A 32 3.39 16.91 6.66
N GLU A 33 4.30 16.92 5.69
CA GLU A 33 4.45 15.82 4.74
C GLU A 33 5.12 14.61 5.38
N ALA A 34 6.11 14.82 6.25
CA ALA A 34 6.78 13.77 7.02
C ALA A 34 5.77 13.06 7.94
N GLU A 35 4.95 13.81 8.68
CA GLU A 35 3.88 13.29 9.51
C GLU A 35 2.87 12.48 8.67
N ALA A 36 2.42 13.04 7.54
CA ALA A 36 1.48 12.37 6.65
C ALA A 36 2.03 11.02 6.13
N ARG A 37 3.30 11.01 5.69
CA ARG A 37 3.99 9.80 5.21
C ARG A 37 4.18 8.78 6.34
N ALA A 38 4.50 9.24 7.54
CA ALA A 38 4.66 8.39 8.72
C ALA A 38 3.35 7.68 9.09
N TRP A 39 2.27 8.43 9.22
CA TRP A 39 0.96 7.86 9.54
C TRP A 39 0.43 6.95 8.42
N ALA A 40 0.67 7.28 7.15
CA ALA A 40 0.33 6.39 6.04
C ALA A 40 1.05 5.04 6.16
N THR A 41 2.33 5.05 6.55
CA THR A 41 3.13 3.84 6.74
C THR A 41 2.59 2.99 7.89
N VAL A 42 2.33 3.59 9.05
CA VAL A 42 1.75 2.90 10.21
C VAL A 42 0.38 2.32 9.85
N ASN A 43 -0.46 3.09 9.16
CA ASN A 43 -1.80 2.66 8.76
C ASN A 43 -1.79 1.50 7.78
N LYS A 44 -0.87 1.48 6.80
CA LYS A 44 -0.71 0.34 5.90
C LYS A 44 -0.36 -0.93 6.67
N GLN A 45 0.56 -0.85 7.63
CA GLN A 45 0.97 -2.00 8.44
C GLN A 45 -0.14 -2.47 9.39
N SER A 46 -0.79 -1.57 10.12
CA SER A 46 -1.75 -1.93 11.17
C SER A 46 -3.20 -2.03 10.71
N GLY A 47 -3.56 -1.42 9.57
CA GLY A 47 -4.95 -1.20 9.16
C GLY A 47 -5.64 -0.03 9.86
N GLY A 48 -4.87 0.87 10.49
CA GLY A 48 -5.36 2.01 11.27
C GLY A 48 -5.20 1.81 12.78
N GLY A 49 -5.92 2.60 13.58
CA GLY A 49 -5.79 2.59 15.05
C GLY A 49 -6.19 1.26 15.69
N GLU A 50 -5.44 0.82 16.69
CA GLU A 50 -5.63 -0.49 17.35
C GLU A 50 -6.41 -0.40 18.69
N ARG A 51 -6.66 0.80 19.21
CA ARG A 51 -7.50 0.98 20.40
C ARG A 51 -8.98 0.75 20.07
N LYS A 52 -9.82 0.73 21.11
CA LYS A 52 -11.28 0.51 21.00
C LYS A 52 -11.88 1.47 19.98
N GLY A 53 -12.64 0.91 19.02
CA GLY A 53 -13.26 1.67 17.92
C GLY A 53 -12.32 2.01 16.75
N GLY A 54 -11.05 1.59 16.78
CA GLY A 54 -10.11 1.71 15.67
C GLY A 54 -10.22 0.58 14.64
N SER A 55 -9.97 0.88 13.37
CA SER A 55 -10.08 -0.08 12.26
C SER A 55 -9.00 -1.15 12.29
N GLY A 56 -7.81 -0.83 12.82
CA GLY A 56 -6.68 -1.77 12.90
C GLY A 56 -6.94 -2.93 13.86
N ARG A 57 -7.90 -2.78 14.79
CA ARG A 57 -8.31 -3.86 15.70
C ARG A 57 -9.06 -4.99 14.98
N LYS A 58 -9.78 -4.68 13.89
CA LYS A 58 -10.52 -5.68 13.10
C LYS A 58 -9.65 -6.42 12.08
N LYS A 59 -8.45 -5.92 11.81
CA LYS A 59 -7.55 -6.51 10.82
C LYS A 59 -6.83 -7.72 11.43
N PRO A 60 -6.86 -8.89 10.79
CA PRO A 60 -6.23 -10.10 11.32
C PRO A 60 -4.70 -9.97 11.34
N ALA A 61 -4.06 -10.65 12.28
CA ALA A 61 -2.62 -10.60 12.46
C ALA A 61 -1.83 -11.07 11.23
N SER A 62 -2.35 -12.08 10.52
CA SER A 62 -1.77 -12.58 9.26
C SER A 62 -1.73 -11.48 8.19
N ALA A 63 -2.83 -10.74 7.99
CA ALA A 63 -2.88 -9.63 7.04
C ALA A 63 -1.92 -8.49 7.44
N LYS A 64 -1.82 -8.16 8.73
CA LYS A 64 -0.83 -7.16 9.21
C LYS A 64 0.61 -7.62 8.97
N SER A 65 0.88 -8.92 9.10
CA SER A 65 2.19 -9.51 8.81
C SER A 65 2.51 -9.41 7.32
N GLU A 66 1.58 -9.79 6.45
CA GLU A 66 1.76 -9.70 5.01
C GLU A 66 1.95 -8.26 4.54
N ASP A 67 1.20 -7.28 5.07
CA ASP A 67 1.41 -5.87 4.72
C ASP A 67 2.79 -5.35 5.14
N ARG A 68 3.34 -5.82 6.27
CA ARG A 68 4.73 -5.50 6.66
C ARG A 68 5.73 -6.10 5.67
N LYS A 69 5.56 -7.37 5.28
CA LYS A 69 6.43 -8.03 4.28
C LYS A 69 6.30 -7.39 2.90
N GLU A 70 5.09 -6.99 2.51
CA GLU A 70 4.86 -6.33 1.22
C GLU A 70 5.67 -5.03 1.14
N SER A 71 5.71 -4.25 2.22
CA SER A 71 6.47 -2.99 2.26
C SER A 71 7.97 -3.20 2.02
N SER A 72 8.58 -4.24 2.61
CA SER A 72 10.00 -4.54 2.41
C SER A 72 10.28 -5.10 1.01
N ARG A 73 9.49 -6.07 0.54
CA ARG A 73 9.60 -6.60 -0.84
C ARG A 73 9.49 -5.48 -1.86
N ARG A 74 8.59 -4.53 -1.62
CA ARG A 74 8.36 -3.41 -2.52
C ARG A 74 9.50 -2.40 -2.53
N ALA A 75 10.15 -2.18 -1.39
CA ALA A 75 11.36 -1.36 -1.31
C ALA A 75 12.50 -1.97 -2.14
N VAL A 76 12.69 -3.30 -2.04
CA VAL A 76 13.68 -4.04 -2.86
C VAL A 76 13.37 -3.92 -4.35
N ALA A 77 12.14 -4.25 -4.76
CA ALA A 77 11.74 -4.15 -6.16
C ALA A 77 11.90 -2.73 -6.74
N SER A 78 11.72 -1.69 -5.91
CA SER A 78 11.92 -0.31 -6.35
C SER A 78 13.41 0.02 -6.55
N ARG A 79 14.31 -0.56 -5.74
CA ARG A 79 15.78 -0.45 -5.93
C ARG A 79 16.25 -1.18 -7.18
N GLU A 80 15.59 -2.28 -7.54
CA GLU A 80 15.84 -3.03 -8.78
C GLU A 80 15.21 -2.37 -10.02
N GLY A 81 14.67 -1.16 -9.91
CA GLY A 81 14.14 -0.42 -11.06
C GLY A 81 12.74 -0.84 -11.50
N HIS A 82 11.99 -1.58 -10.69
CA HIS A 82 10.61 -1.97 -10.98
C HIS A 82 9.59 -1.08 -10.25
N PRO A 83 9.25 0.15 -10.71
CA PRO A 83 8.31 1.03 -10.00
C PRO A 83 6.87 0.48 -10.03
N ARG A 84 6.06 0.81 -9.01
CA ARG A 84 4.68 0.29 -8.84
C ARG A 84 3.78 0.54 -10.06
N ASN A 85 4.13 1.55 -10.86
CA ASN A 85 3.30 2.04 -11.97
C ASN A 85 3.95 1.78 -13.34
N SER A 86 5.00 0.95 -13.43
CA SER A 86 5.60 0.64 -14.75
C SER A 86 4.67 -0.26 -15.56
N LYS A 87 4.25 0.20 -16.75
CA LYS A 87 3.56 -0.63 -17.76
C LYS A 87 4.37 -1.90 -18.12
N ALA A 88 5.69 -1.84 -17.97
CA ALA A 88 6.63 -2.95 -18.19
C ALA A 88 6.53 -4.09 -17.15
N SER A 89 5.90 -3.84 -16.00
CA SER A 89 5.82 -4.85 -14.93
C SER A 89 4.60 -5.77 -15.01
N ARG A 90 3.77 -5.69 -16.05
CA ARG A 90 2.56 -6.53 -16.17
C ARG A 90 2.86 -8.02 -16.26
N ASP A 91 3.99 -8.38 -16.87
CA ASP A 91 4.41 -9.78 -17.00
C ASP A 91 4.76 -10.44 -15.66
N THR A 92 5.21 -9.65 -14.67
CA THR A 92 5.53 -10.14 -13.32
C THR A 92 4.34 -10.11 -12.37
N GLN A 93 3.23 -9.48 -12.76
CA GLN A 93 2.02 -9.45 -11.94
C GLN A 93 1.31 -10.81 -11.88
N THR A 94 0.58 -11.03 -10.78
CA THR A 94 -0.33 -12.15 -10.64
C THR A 94 -1.57 -11.97 -11.53
N VAL A 95 -2.23 -13.07 -11.88
CA VAL A 95 -3.46 -13.03 -12.70
C VAL A 95 -4.53 -12.16 -12.04
N ASP A 96 -4.69 -12.24 -10.71
CA ASP A 96 -5.66 -11.44 -9.97
C ASP A 96 -5.37 -9.94 -10.01
N SER A 97 -4.09 -9.56 -9.97
CA SER A 97 -3.66 -8.17 -10.12
C SER A 97 -4.01 -7.65 -11.51
N LEU A 98 -3.71 -8.43 -12.55
CA LEU A 98 -4.04 -8.10 -13.94
C LEU A 98 -5.56 -8.00 -14.15
N ARG A 99 -6.35 -8.91 -13.56
CA ARG A 99 -7.83 -8.85 -13.60
C ARG A 99 -8.38 -7.60 -12.90
N LYS A 100 -7.80 -7.20 -11.76
CA LYS A 100 -8.19 -5.96 -11.07
C LYS A 100 -7.87 -4.73 -11.90
N GLU A 101 -6.68 -4.66 -12.50
CA GLU A 101 -6.31 -3.56 -13.40
C GLU A 101 -7.25 -3.52 -14.62
N ALA A 102 -7.54 -4.68 -15.22
CA ALA A 102 -8.44 -4.80 -16.36
C ALA A 102 -9.88 -4.40 -16.00
N SER A 103 -10.31 -4.68 -14.76
CA SER A 103 -11.60 -4.24 -14.24
C SER A 103 -11.67 -2.73 -14.06
N ALA A 104 -10.61 -2.10 -13.57
CA ALA A 104 -10.53 -0.64 -13.44
C ALA A 104 -10.62 0.05 -14.82
N LYS A 105 -10.08 -0.59 -15.86
CA LYS A 105 -10.19 -0.15 -17.26
C LYS A 105 -11.45 -0.61 -17.99
N ARG A 106 -12.39 -1.27 -17.30
CA ARG A 106 -13.66 -1.80 -17.86
C ARG A 106 -13.47 -2.72 -19.08
N ILE A 107 -12.41 -3.54 -19.09
CA ILE A 107 -12.16 -4.49 -20.17
C ILE A 107 -13.22 -5.62 -20.14
N PRO A 108 -14.00 -5.83 -21.21
CA PRO A 108 -14.96 -6.92 -21.28
C PRO A 108 -14.24 -8.27 -21.38
N GLY A 109 -14.84 -9.35 -20.87
CA GLY A 109 -14.23 -10.69 -20.93
C GLY A 109 -13.01 -10.92 -20.03
N ARG A 110 -12.57 -9.91 -19.24
CA ARG A 110 -11.42 -10.01 -18.31
C ARG A 110 -11.45 -11.25 -17.38
N SER A 111 -12.64 -11.73 -17.02
CA SER A 111 -12.82 -12.86 -16.11
C SER A 111 -12.41 -14.20 -16.72
N SER A 112 -12.58 -14.37 -18.04
CA SER A 112 -12.23 -15.58 -18.78
C SER A 112 -10.82 -15.51 -19.40
N MET A 113 -10.22 -14.33 -19.47
CA MET A 113 -8.89 -14.14 -20.04
C MET A 113 -7.80 -14.85 -19.23
N ARG A 114 -6.88 -15.47 -19.96
CA ARG A 114 -5.61 -16.02 -19.46
C ARG A 114 -4.63 -14.87 -19.17
N LYS A 115 -3.53 -15.18 -18.48
CA LYS A 115 -2.54 -14.17 -18.06
C LYS A 115 -2.04 -13.31 -19.23
N GLN A 116 -1.67 -13.95 -20.34
CA GLN A 116 -1.15 -13.24 -21.52
C GLN A 116 -2.21 -12.34 -22.17
N GLU A 117 -3.44 -12.86 -22.32
CA GLU A 117 -4.57 -12.09 -22.88
C GLU A 117 -4.90 -10.86 -22.02
N LEU A 118 -4.82 -10.97 -20.69
CA LEU A 118 -4.99 -9.82 -19.79
C LEU A 118 -3.88 -8.78 -19.98
N ILE A 119 -2.63 -9.21 -20.14
CA ILE A 119 -1.49 -8.32 -20.37
C ILE A 119 -1.67 -7.57 -21.69
N GLU A 120 -2.01 -8.28 -22.77
CA GLU A 120 -2.26 -7.69 -24.08
C GLU A 120 -3.44 -6.72 -24.07
N ALA A 121 -4.57 -7.11 -23.47
CA ALA A 121 -5.74 -6.25 -23.35
C ALA A 121 -5.43 -4.98 -22.55
N LEU A 122 -4.65 -5.08 -21.48
CA LEU A 122 -4.21 -3.94 -20.67
C LEU A 122 -3.23 -3.01 -21.40
N ARG A 123 -2.37 -3.57 -22.28
CA ARG A 123 -1.48 -2.82 -23.17
C ARG A 123 -2.27 -2.09 -24.25
N LYS A 124 -3.28 -2.73 -24.85
CA LYS A 124 -4.15 -2.12 -25.88
C LYS A 124 -5.07 -1.03 -25.33
N ALA A 125 -5.48 -1.16 -24.06
CA ALA A 125 -6.40 -0.23 -23.40
C ALA A 125 -5.71 0.96 -22.70
N GLY A 126 -4.51 1.39 -23.09
CA GLY A 126 -3.88 2.58 -22.50
C GLY A 126 -2.70 3.09 -23.27
#